data_AF-A0A5E4JKM0-F1
#
_entry.id   AF-A0A5E4JKM0-F1
#
_cell.length_a   1.000
_cell.length_b   1.000
_cell.length_c   1.000
_cell.angle_alpha   90.00
_cell.angle_beta   90.00
_cell.angle_gamma   90.00
#
_symmetry.space_group_name_H-M   'P 1'
#
loop_
_entity.id
_entity.type
_entity.pdbx_description
1 polymer ?
#
loop_
_entity_poly.entity_id
_entity_poly.type
_entity_poly.pdbx_seq_one_letter_code
_entity_poly.pdbx_strand_id
1 'polypeptide(L)'
;MKISEIFESIQGEGKYAGYPALFIRTSGCNINCDFCDTKYPKIFIEKSVDELIRIIKSSKHKIIIWTGGEPTLQIKEIIRVIAKTKNKQHHIETNGTDIAGYKKYFDYISISPKEITSAKIAYLLKNNADDKSKIDIKIVTDLKTNKDLIKYADILLPLETKNIKKDNLTKQKLWTFCEKNNLRLSPRIHTQIWGNKKNI
;
A
#
# COMPACT_ATOMS: atom_id res chain seq x y z
N MET A 1 17.22 6.29 8.49
CA MET A 1 16.06 5.46 8.06
C MET A 1 16.59 4.25 7.30
N LYS A 2 16.04 3.07 7.58
CA LYS A 2 16.37 1.80 6.93
C LYS A 2 15.50 1.63 5.69
N ILE A 3 16.09 1.81 4.52
CA ILE A 3 15.39 1.81 3.23
C ILE A 3 15.80 0.55 2.45
N SER A 4 14.83 -0.24 2.02
CA SER A 4 15.08 -1.40 1.15
C SER A 4 15.33 -0.97 -0.29
N GLU A 5 14.50 -0.08 -0.82
CA GLU A 5 14.64 0.45 -2.19
C GLU A 5 13.95 1.81 -2.35
N ILE A 6 14.41 2.57 -3.34
CA ILE A 6 13.78 3.80 -3.82
C ILE A 6 13.78 3.74 -5.35
N PHE A 7 12.63 3.92 -5.98
CA PHE A 7 12.49 3.83 -7.43
C PHE A 7 11.31 4.65 -7.94
N GLU A 8 11.37 5.08 -9.20
CA GLU A 8 10.29 5.77 -9.89
C GLU A 8 9.51 4.76 -10.72
N SER A 9 8.18 4.71 -10.59
CA SER A 9 7.34 3.75 -11.33
C SER A 9 5.89 4.22 -11.41
N ILE A 10 5.00 3.36 -11.90
CA ILE A 10 3.55 3.55 -11.92
C ILE A 10 2.93 2.82 -10.73
N GLN A 11 2.07 3.50 -9.96
CA GLN A 11 1.23 2.83 -8.96
C GLN A 11 0.36 1.78 -9.65
N GLY A 12 0.53 0.52 -9.23
CA GLY A 12 -0.15 -0.60 -9.84
C GLY A 12 -1.48 -0.97 -9.18
N GLU A 13 -1.77 -0.40 -8.01
CA GLU A 13 -2.88 -0.81 -7.15
C GLU A 13 -3.73 0.36 -6.63
N GLY A 14 -4.97 0.04 -6.25
CA GLY A 14 -5.89 0.91 -5.53
C GLY A 14 -6.42 2.10 -6.35
N LYS A 15 -6.90 3.11 -5.63
CA LYS A 15 -7.50 4.34 -6.19
C LYS A 15 -6.59 5.08 -7.18
N TYR A 16 -5.27 4.97 -6.98
CA TYR A 16 -4.26 5.67 -7.77
C TYR A 16 -3.54 4.75 -8.76
N ALA A 17 -4.12 3.58 -9.09
CA ALA A 17 -3.58 2.74 -10.14
C ALA A 17 -3.42 3.54 -11.46
N GLY A 18 -2.25 3.48 -12.08
CA GLY A 18 -1.90 4.23 -13.30
C GLY A 18 -1.13 5.54 -13.08
N TYR A 19 -1.01 6.03 -11.84
CA TYR A 19 -0.30 7.28 -11.56
C TYR A 19 1.23 7.08 -11.44
N PRO A 20 2.06 7.94 -12.07
CA PRO A 20 3.50 7.97 -11.84
C PRO A 20 3.85 8.46 -10.42
N ALA A 21 4.72 7.74 -9.73
CA ALA A 21 5.11 8.01 -8.36
C ALA A 21 6.57 7.66 -8.06
N LEU A 22 7.14 8.34 -7.07
CA LEU A 22 8.37 7.89 -6.40
C LEU A 22 7.99 6.96 -5.25
N PHE A 23 8.46 5.72 -5.28
CA PHE A 23 8.30 4.76 -4.20
C PHE A 23 9.48 4.84 -3.24
N ILE A 24 9.18 4.94 -1.94
CA ILE A 24 10.17 4.83 -0.87
C ILE A 24 9.79 3.63 -0.02
N ARG A 25 10.54 2.54 -0.18
CA ARG A 25 10.27 1.27 0.49
C ARG A 25 11.10 1.15 1.77
N THR A 26 10.46 1.19 2.92
CA THR A 26 11.09 0.94 4.21
C THR A 26 11.39 -0.54 4.41
N SER A 27 12.44 -0.80 5.20
CA SER A 27 12.84 -2.15 5.62
C SER A 27 12.22 -2.53 6.97
N GLY A 28 11.88 -3.81 7.12
CA GLY A 28 11.35 -4.42 8.36
C GLY A 28 9.84 -4.30 8.49
N CYS A 29 9.16 -5.36 8.94
CA CYS A 29 7.71 -5.40 9.12
C CYS A 29 7.37 -6.05 10.47
N ASN A 30 6.31 -5.59 11.12
CA ASN A 30 5.80 -6.16 12.37
C ASN A 30 4.87 -7.38 12.16
N ILE A 31 4.58 -7.75 10.90
CA ILE A 31 3.77 -8.90 10.54
C ILE A 31 4.54 -9.79 9.54
N ASN A 32 4.53 -11.09 9.77
CA ASN A 32 5.13 -12.10 8.90
C ASN A 32 4.04 -12.89 8.15
N CYS A 33 3.46 -12.29 7.10
CA CYS A 33 2.35 -12.93 6.36
C CYS A 33 2.83 -14.07 5.46
N ASP A 34 2.10 -15.19 5.42
CA ASP A 34 2.40 -16.34 4.58
C ASP A 34 2.37 -16.03 3.07
N PHE A 35 1.51 -15.09 2.67
CA PHE A 35 1.30 -14.67 1.28
C PHE A 35 2.05 -13.36 0.95
N CYS A 36 3.09 -13.01 1.71
CA CYS A 36 3.81 -11.77 1.46
C CYS A 36 4.58 -11.83 0.13
N ASP A 37 4.11 -11.05 -0.86
CA ASP A 37 4.76 -10.94 -2.17
C ASP A 37 6.19 -10.40 -2.04
N THR A 38 6.50 -9.65 -0.97
CA THR A 38 7.85 -9.16 -0.67
C THR A 38 8.32 -9.70 0.67
N LYS A 39 9.08 -10.81 0.69
CA LYS A 39 9.88 -11.15 1.88
C LYS A 39 10.90 -10.03 2.08
N TYR A 40 10.54 -8.98 2.83
CA TYR A 40 11.39 -7.81 3.03
C TYR A 40 12.68 -8.26 3.70
N PRO A 41 13.80 -8.32 2.95
CA PRO A 41 15.02 -8.81 3.53
C PRO A 41 15.45 -7.84 4.64
N LYS A 42 16.18 -8.33 5.65
CA LYS A 42 16.91 -7.48 6.61
C LYS A 42 18.00 -6.62 5.93
N ILE A 43 18.06 -6.62 4.60
CA ILE A 43 18.98 -5.86 3.77
C ILE A 43 18.36 -4.50 3.54
N PHE A 44 19.05 -3.46 3.99
CA PHE A 44 18.66 -2.07 3.83
C PHE A 44 19.91 -1.23 3.64
N ILE A 45 19.70 -0.05 3.07
CA ILE A 45 20.67 1.03 3.08
C ILE A 45 20.15 2.07 4.06
N GLU A 46 21.04 2.60 4.89
CA GLU A 46 20.71 3.73 5.74
C GLU A 46 20.68 5.02 4.92
N LYS A 47 19.58 5.77 5.05
CA LYS A 47 19.45 7.12 4.50
C LYS A 47 19.03 8.07 5.60
N SER A 48 19.69 9.22 5.67
CA SER A 48 19.30 10.33 6.53
C SER A 48 18.01 10.99 6.02
N VAL A 49 17.36 11.77 6.89
CA VAL A 49 16.20 12.60 6.52
C VAL A 49 16.56 13.57 5.40
N ASP A 50 17.75 14.19 5.46
CA ASP A 50 18.19 15.17 4.45
C ASP A 50 18.48 14.55 3.09
N GLU A 51 19.01 13.33 3.05
CA GLU A 51 19.14 12.58 1.80
C GLU A 51 17.78 12.29 1.17
N LEU A 52 16.79 11.84 1.95
CA LEU A 52 15.44 11.57 1.45
C LEU A 52 14.74 12.84 0.97
N ILE A 53 14.90 13.96 1.68
CA ILE A 53 14.40 15.26 1.24
C ILE A 53 14.99 15.63 -0.12
N ARG A 54 16.31 15.47 -0.30
CA ARG A 54 16.98 15.75 -1.59
C ARG A 54 16.44 14.87 -2.71
N ILE A 55 16.31 13.56 -2.47
CA ILE A 55 15.77 12.59 -3.44
C ILE A 55 14.33 12.94 -3.85
N ILE A 56 13.47 13.26 -2.88
CA ILE A 56 12.07 13.63 -3.16
C ILE A 56 11.98 14.94 -3.95
N LYS A 57 12.82 15.93 -3.60
CA LYS A 57 12.86 17.21 -4.31
C LYS A 57 13.36 17.07 -5.75
N SER A 58 14.30 16.14 -6.01
CA SER A 58 14.79 15.88 -7.37
C SER A 58 13.83 15.05 -8.23
N SER A 59 12.92 14.28 -7.63
CA SER A 59 11.95 13.51 -8.41
C SER A 59 10.99 14.43 -9.17
N LYS A 60 10.71 14.10 -10.43
CA LYS A 60 9.71 14.78 -11.26
C LYS A 60 8.27 14.43 -10.87
N HIS A 61 8.07 13.34 -10.14
CA HIS A 61 6.74 12.85 -9.80
C HIS A 61 6.11 13.67 -8.66
N LYS A 62 4.81 13.92 -8.77
CA LYS A 62 4.04 14.65 -7.73
C LYS A 62 3.72 13.76 -6.54
N ILE A 63 3.53 12.46 -6.77
CA ILE A 63 3.12 11.49 -5.75
C ILE A 63 4.37 10.78 -5.21
N ILE A 64 4.46 10.71 -3.89
CA ILE A 64 5.46 9.95 -3.14
C ILE A 64 4.73 8.87 -2.36
N ILE A 65 5.07 7.61 -2.59
CA ILE A 65 4.44 6.47 -1.92
C ILE A 65 5.41 5.90 -0.90
N TRP A 66 5.07 6.07 0.38
CA TRP A 66 5.73 5.41 1.50
C TRP A 66 5.14 4.01 1.65
N THR A 67 5.97 2.99 1.52
CA THR A 67 5.57 1.58 1.56
C THR A 67 6.71 0.74 2.14
N GLY A 68 6.63 -0.58 2.06
CA GLY A 68 7.70 -1.52 2.39
C GLY A 68 7.34 -2.45 3.49
N GLY A 69 8.33 -3.12 4.10
CA GLY A 69 8.02 -3.64 5.42
C GLY A 69 7.49 -2.45 6.24
N GLU A 70 6.42 -2.68 7.01
CA GLU A 70 5.53 -1.65 7.55
C GLU A 70 6.14 -0.24 7.76
N PRO A 71 5.76 0.78 6.94
CA PRO A 71 6.34 2.12 7.03
C PRO A 71 6.07 2.83 8.34
N THR A 72 4.99 2.49 9.07
CA THR A 72 4.71 3.11 10.37
C THR A 72 5.79 2.81 11.42
N LEU A 73 6.62 1.78 11.23
CA LEU A 73 7.77 1.49 12.10
C LEU A 73 8.86 2.60 12.06
N GLN A 74 8.85 3.46 11.04
CA GLN A 74 9.80 4.58 10.88
C GLN A 74 9.07 5.92 10.71
N ILE A 75 7.87 6.04 11.28
CA ILE A 75 6.93 7.14 11.01
C ILE A 75 7.45 8.52 11.43
N LYS A 76 8.25 8.60 12.50
CA LYS A 76 8.77 9.87 13.02
C LYS A 76 9.68 10.55 12.00
N GLU A 77 10.57 9.79 11.37
CA GLU A 77 11.45 10.26 10.34
C GLU A 77 10.69 10.56 9.04
N ILE A 78 9.71 9.73 8.66
CA ILE A 78 8.83 9.99 7.51
C ILE A 78 8.15 11.36 7.65
N ILE A 79 7.57 11.66 8.82
CA ILE A 79 6.89 12.95 9.05
C ILE A 79 7.86 14.14 8.95
N ARG A 80 9.11 13.98 9.41
CA ARG A 80 10.14 15.02 9.24
C ARG A 80 10.44 15.28 7.77
N VAL A 81 10.49 14.25 6.94
CA VAL A 81 10.66 14.38 5.49
C VAL A 81 9.45 15.08 4.87
N ILE A 82 8.22 14.63 5.18
CA ILE A 82 6.96 15.22 4.69
C ILE A 82 6.89 16.72 5.00
N ALA A 83 7.25 17.11 6.24
CA ALA A 83 7.22 18.50 6.66
C ALA A 83 8.10 19.43 5.79
N LYS A 84 9.12 18.89 5.12
CA LYS A 84 10.05 19.62 4.25
C LYS A 84 9.80 19.41 2.74
N THR A 85 8.79 18.62 2.39
CA THR A 85 8.47 18.25 0.99
C THR A 85 6.97 18.42 0.66
N LYS A 86 6.29 19.34 1.37
CA LYS A 86 4.85 19.65 1.24
C LYS A 86 4.35 20.03 -0.16
N ASN A 87 5.25 20.30 -1.11
CA ASN A 87 4.90 20.52 -2.51
C ASN A 87 4.64 19.22 -3.29
N LYS A 88 4.80 18.06 -2.63
CA LYS A 88 4.47 16.73 -3.12
C LYS A 88 3.23 16.20 -2.41
N GLN A 89 2.56 15.24 -3.03
CA GLN A 89 1.49 14.45 -2.42
C GLN A 89 2.08 13.20 -1.78
N HIS A 90 1.90 13.04 -0.47
CA HIS A 90 2.43 11.92 0.27
C HIS A 90 1.35 10.88 0.54
N HIS A 91 1.55 9.70 -0.04
CA HIS A 91 0.71 8.54 0.16
C HIS A 91 1.41 7.53 1.06
N ILE A 92 0.65 6.76 1.84
CA ILE A 92 1.19 5.65 2.63
C ILE A 92 0.42 4.35 2.36
N GLU A 93 1.17 3.26 2.21
CA GLU A 93 0.65 1.89 2.21
C GLU A 93 1.06 1.17 3.48
N THR A 94 0.08 0.82 4.32
CA THR A 94 0.30 0.28 5.67
C THR A 94 -0.58 -0.93 5.93
N ASN A 95 -0.16 -1.82 6.81
CA ASN A 95 -0.97 -2.89 7.37
C ASN A 95 -2.02 -2.40 8.40
N GLY A 96 -1.97 -1.11 8.77
CA GLY A 96 -2.98 -0.47 9.62
C GLY A 96 -2.79 -0.65 11.13
N THR A 97 -1.67 -1.24 11.57
CA THR A 97 -1.41 -1.47 13.00
C THR A 97 -1.10 -0.20 13.80
N ASP A 98 -0.48 0.82 13.18
CA ASP A 98 -0.10 2.07 13.88
C ASP A 98 -0.14 3.33 12.97
N ILE A 99 -1.32 3.65 12.42
CA ILE A 99 -1.48 4.82 11.52
C ILE A 99 -2.43 5.91 12.08
N ALA A 100 -3.25 5.58 13.08
CA ALA A 100 -4.35 6.43 13.52
C ALA A 100 -3.90 7.85 13.96
N GLY A 101 -2.82 7.94 14.73
CA GLY A 101 -2.26 9.22 15.20
C GLY A 101 -1.56 10.06 14.13
N TYR A 102 -1.32 9.48 12.95
CA TYR A 102 -0.50 10.09 11.90
C TYR A 102 -1.27 10.39 10.61
N LYS A 103 -2.59 10.14 10.59
CA LYS A 103 -3.43 10.30 9.39
C LYS A 103 -3.31 11.69 8.72
N LYS A 104 -3.14 12.74 9.52
CA LYS A 104 -3.09 14.14 9.06
C LYS A 104 -1.86 14.49 8.21
N TYR A 105 -0.83 13.64 8.20
CA TYR A 105 0.41 13.90 7.46
C TYR A 105 0.37 13.37 6.03
N PHE A 106 -0.64 12.57 5.67
CA PHE A 106 -0.73 11.94 4.36
C PHE A 106 -1.94 12.46 3.60
N ASP A 107 -1.74 12.70 2.31
CA ASP A 107 -2.79 13.07 1.37
C ASP A 107 -3.70 11.88 1.04
N TYR A 108 -3.14 10.67 1.12
CA TYR A 108 -3.86 9.42 0.93
C TYR A 108 -3.25 8.27 1.74
N ILE A 109 -4.12 7.42 2.28
CA ILE A 109 -3.77 6.29 3.15
C ILE A 109 -4.43 5.03 2.58
N SER A 110 -3.62 4.09 2.13
CA SER A 110 -4.06 2.77 1.69
C SER A 110 -3.76 1.75 2.78
N ILE A 111 -4.78 1.31 3.50
CA ILE A 111 -4.66 0.35 4.59
C ILE A 111 -4.98 -1.05 4.08
N SER A 112 -4.02 -1.98 4.20
CA SER A 112 -4.23 -3.39 3.90
C SER A 112 -4.13 -4.23 5.17
N PRO A 113 -5.20 -4.33 5.96
CA PRO A 113 -5.17 -5.09 7.20
C PRO A 113 -4.88 -6.57 6.94
N LYS A 114 -4.21 -7.20 7.89
CA LYS A 114 -3.86 -8.63 7.86
C LYS A 114 -4.58 -9.42 8.96
N GLU A 115 -5.26 -8.72 9.86
CA GLU A 115 -6.00 -9.28 10.99
C GLU A 115 -7.32 -8.53 11.17
N ILE A 116 -8.28 -9.17 11.85
CA ILE A 116 -9.59 -8.55 12.14
C ILE A 116 -9.44 -7.29 12.99
N THR A 117 -8.50 -7.27 13.93
CA THR A 117 -8.25 -6.13 14.82
C THR A 117 -7.79 -4.91 14.02
N SER A 118 -6.79 -5.05 13.15
CA SER A 118 -6.33 -3.97 12.28
C SER A 118 -7.41 -3.53 11.28
N ALA A 119 -8.24 -4.46 10.78
CA ALA A 119 -9.36 -4.11 9.91
C ALA A 119 -10.44 -3.27 10.61
N LYS A 120 -10.78 -3.60 11.86
CA LYS A 120 -11.72 -2.79 12.68
C LYS A 120 -11.16 -1.40 12.94
N ILE A 121 -9.88 -1.29 13.30
CA ILE A 121 -9.21 -0.01 13.51
C ILE A 121 -9.24 0.83 12.23
N ALA A 122 -8.90 0.23 11.08
CA ALA A 122 -8.94 0.90 9.78
C ALA A 122 -10.35 1.41 9.45
N TYR A 123 -11.37 0.57 9.70
CA TYR A 123 -12.78 0.92 9.46
C TYR A 123 -13.25 2.10 10.34
N LEU A 124 -12.89 2.10 11.62
CA LEU A 124 -13.19 3.22 12.52
C LEU A 124 -12.43 4.48 12.12
N LEU A 125 -11.14 4.35 11.78
CA LEU A 125 -10.30 5.46 11.34
C LEU A 125 -10.88 6.14 10.11
N LYS A 126 -11.34 5.36 9.13
CA LYS A 126 -12.00 5.87 7.92
C LYS A 126 -13.34 6.52 8.23
N ASN A 127 -14.19 5.87 9.02
CA ASN A 127 -15.53 6.42 9.30
C ASN A 127 -15.52 7.69 10.15
N ASN A 128 -14.48 7.88 10.95
CA ASN A 128 -14.23 9.08 11.75
C ASN A 128 -13.27 10.08 11.06
N ALA A 129 -13.01 9.94 9.76
CA ALA A 129 -12.24 10.91 9.00
C ALA A 129 -13.17 11.97 8.41
N ASP A 130 -12.76 13.24 8.49
CA ASP A 130 -13.48 14.36 7.86
C ASP A 130 -13.63 14.14 6.36
N ASP A 131 -12.59 13.60 5.72
CA ASP A 131 -12.60 13.19 4.32
C ASP A 131 -12.33 11.68 4.20
N LYS A 132 -13.42 10.90 4.11
CA LYS A 132 -13.37 9.44 3.94
C LYS A 132 -12.68 9.02 2.63
N SER A 133 -12.59 9.90 1.63
CA SER A 133 -12.01 9.60 0.33
C SER A 133 -10.48 9.51 0.37
N LYS A 134 -9.85 9.98 1.46
CA LYS A 134 -8.41 9.89 1.70
C LYS A 134 -7.95 8.54 2.23
N ILE A 135 -8.87 7.71 2.72
CA ILE A 135 -8.54 6.43 3.36
C ILE A 135 -9.25 5.32 2.62
N ASP A 136 -8.51 4.35 2.12
CA ASP A 136 -9.05 3.15 1.49
C ASP A 136 -8.57 1.89 2.20
N ILE A 137 -9.49 0.96 2.44
CA ILE A 137 -9.22 -0.35 3.01
C ILE A 137 -9.15 -1.37 1.87
N LYS A 138 -7.94 -1.90 1.63
CA LYS A 138 -7.64 -2.83 0.53
C LYS A 138 -7.44 -4.26 1.04
N ILE A 139 -8.23 -5.21 0.52
CA ILE A 139 -8.14 -6.62 0.92
C ILE A 139 -7.68 -7.47 -0.27
N VAL A 140 -6.54 -8.14 -0.10
CA VAL A 140 -6.06 -9.16 -1.04
C VAL A 140 -6.77 -10.48 -0.72
N THR A 141 -7.48 -11.05 -1.69
CA THR A 141 -8.32 -12.24 -1.47
C THR A 141 -8.56 -13.02 -2.76
N ASP A 142 -8.92 -14.30 -2.61
CA ASP A 142 -9.53 -15.16 -3.63
C ASP A 142 -10.98 -15.52 -3.26
N LEU A 143 -11.62 -14.69 -2.43
CA LEU A 143 -12.89 -14.91 -1.72
C LEU A 143 -12.87 -16.01 -0.65
N LYS A 144 -11.72 -16.66 -0.43
CA LYS A 144 -11.50 -17.61 0.68
C LYS A 144 -10.49 -17.06 1.67
N THR A 145 -9.30 -16.72 1.18
CA THR A 145 -8.24 -16.04 1.93
C THR A 145 -8.73 -14.67 2.38
N ASN A 146 -8.54 -14.30 3.66
CA ASN A 146 -8.99 -13.02 4.22
C ASN A 146 -10.50 -12.75 4.09
N LYS A 147 -11.34 -13.78 3.94
CA LYS A 147 -12.80 -13.63 3.76
C LYS A 147 -13.43 -12.77 4.85
N ASP A 148 -13.02 -12.95 6.11
CA ASP A 148 -13.59 -12.20 7.25
C ASP A 148 -13.22 -10.70 7.25
N LEU A 149 -12.23 -10.31 6.43
CA LEU A 149 -11.82 -8.92 6.26
C LEU A 149 -12.60 -8.21 5.16
N ILE A 150 -13.23 -8.95 4.23
CA ILE A 150 -13.93 -8.39 3.06
C ILE A 150 -15.03 -7.41 3.48
N LYS A 151 -15.72 -7.66 4.60
CA LYS A 151 -16.77 -6.77 5.10
C LYS A 151 -16.30 -5.36 5.49
N TYR A 152 -14.99 -5.14 5.63
CA TYR A 152 -14.40 -3.82 5.87
C TYR A 152 -13.79 -3.19 4.62
N ALA A 153 -13.79 -3.91 3.48
CA ALA A 153 -13.07 -3.50 2.29
C ALA A 153 -13.80 -2.37 1.56
N ASP A 154 -13.01 -1.44 1.02
CA ASP A 154 -13.45 -0.55 -0.06
C ASP A 154 -13.01 -1.07 -1.43
N ILE A 155 -11.88 -1.79 -1.44
CA ILE A 155 -11.21 -2.28 -2.63
C ILE A 155 -10.79 -3.73 -2.41
N LEU A 156 -11.14 -4.60 -3.34
CA LEU A 156 -10.60 -5.97 -3.40
C LEU A 156 -9.46 -6.03 -4.40
N LEU A 157 -8.42 -6.79 -4.05
CA LEU A 157 -7.29 -7.12 -4.90
C LEU A 157 -7.24 -8.64 -5.10
N PRO A 158 -6.96 -9.11 -6.32
CA PRO A 158 -6.76 -10.54 -6.57
C PRO A 158 -5.54 -11.06 -5.82
N LEU A 159 -5.72 -12.17 -5.10
CA LEU A 159 -4.61 -12.98 -4.61
C LEU A 159 -3.97 -13.72 -5.80
N GLU A 160 -2.67 -13.50 -6.03
CA GLU A 160 -1.93 -14.10 -7.14
C GLU A 160 -1.07 -15.28 -6.66
N THR A 161 -1.07 -16.37 -7.42
CA THR A 161 -0.54 -17.68 -7.01
C THR A 161 0.54 -18.21 -7.96
N LYS A 162 1.08 -17.34 -8.83
CA LYS A 162 2.02 -17.64 -9.93
C LYS A 162 1.45 -18.62 -10.98
N ASN A 163 0.19 -19.01 -10.87
CA ASN A 163 -0.50 -19.84 -11.84
C ASN A 163 -1.49 -18.96 -12.61
N ILE A 164 -1.14 -18.62 -13.84
CA ILE A 164 -1.90 -17.65 -14.64
C ILE A 164 -3.37 -18.04 -14.84
N LYS A 165 -3.67 -19.34 -15.00
CA LYS A 165 -5.05 -19.82 -15.14
C LYS A 165 -5.84 -19.60 -13.85
N LYS A 166 -5.25 -19.93 -12.70
CA LYS A 166 -5.86 -19.73 -11.38
C LYS A 166 -6.02 -18.24 -11.06
N ASP A 167 -5.03 -17.43 -11.40
CA ASP A 167 -5.04 -15.99 -11.14
C ASP A 167 -6.10 -15.29 -12.01
N ASN A 168 -6.25 -15.69 -13.27
CA ASN A 168 -7.32 -15.20 -14.15
C ASN A 168 -8.70 -15.58 -13.64
N LEU A 169 -8.89 -16.83 -13.20
CA LEU A 169 -10.16 -17.27 -12.60
C LEU A 169 -10.48 -16.48 -11.32
N THR A 170 -9.46 -16.18 -10.51
CA THR A 170 -9.61 -15.36 -9.30
C THR A 170 -10.05 -13.94 -9.65
N LYS A 171 -9.43 -13.33 -10.67
CA LYS A 171 -9.81 -12.00 -11.18
C LYS A 171 -11.27 -11.98 -11.67
N GLN A 172 -11.70 -12.98 -12.43
CA GLN A 172 -13.09 -13.11 -12.90
C GLN A 172 -14.09 -13.25 -11.75
N LYS A 173 -13.78 -14.08 -10.74
CA LYS A 173 -14.64 -14.24 -9.56
C LYS A 173 -14.78 -12.95 -8.77
N LEU A 174 -13.66 -12.24 -8.56
CA LEU A 174 -13.67 -10.96 -7.87
C LEU A 174 -14.42 -9.88 -8.65
N TRP A 175 -14.33 -9.87 -9.98
CA TRP A 175 -15.11 -8.95 -10.82
C TRP A 175 -16.60 -9.09 -10.53
N THR A 176 -17.14 -10.30 -10.67
CA THR A 176 -18.56 -10.57 -10.42
C THR A 176 -18.94 -10.29 -8.96
N PHE A 177 -18.06 -10.60 -8.00
CA PHE A 177 -18.32 -10.30 -6.59
C PHE A 177 -18.38 -8.79 -6.34
N CYS A 178 -17.43 -8.02 -6.86
CA CYS A 178 -17.37 -6.57 -6.68
C CYS A 178 -18.58 -5.87 -7.30
N GLU A 179 -18.96 -6.27 -8.52
CA GLU A 179 -20.15 -5.76 -9.21
C GLU A 179 -21.42 -5.97 -8.39
N LYS A 180 -21.63 -7.19 -7.86
CA LYS A 180 -22.81 -7.53 -7.05
C LYS A 180 -22.85 -6.84 -5.68
N ASN A 181 -21.70 -6.48 -5.12
CA ASN A 181 -21.59 -5.95 -3.75
C ASN A 181 -21.22 -4.46 -3.71
N ASN A 182 -21.22 -3.76 -4.86
CA ASN A 182 -20.83 -2.36 -4.96
C ASN A 182 -19.43 -2.07 -4.35
N LEU A 183 -18.47 -2.96 -4.59
CA LEU A 183 -17.08 -2.81 -4.18
C LEU A 183 -16.21 -2.42 -5.38
N ARG A 184 -15.07 -1.77 -5.14
CA ARG A 184 -14.08 -1.55 -6.20
C ARG A 184 -13.19 -2.77 -6.35
N LEU A 185 -12.91 -3.14 -7.60
CA LEU A 185 -11.86 -4.09 -7.93
C LEU A 185 -10.61 -3.31 -8.36
N SER A 186 -9.48 -3.57 -7.70
CA SER A 186 -8.20 -3.01 -8.10
C SER A 186 -7.47 -3.94 -9.06
N PRO A 187 -6.82 -3.40 -10.11
CA PRO A 187 -5.83 -4.15 -10.86
C PRO A 187 -4.56 -4.37 -10.02
N ARG A 188 -3.63 -5.14 -10.59
CA ARG A 188 -2.21 -5.15 -10.23
C ARG A 188 -1.43 -4.92 -11.52
N ILE A 189 -1.34 -3.66 -11.95
CA ILE A 189 -0.84 -3.31 -13.31
C ILE A 189 0.58 -3.85 -13.52
N HIS A 190 1.43 -3.72 -12.50
CA HIS A 190 2.82 -4.17 -12.56
C HIS A 190 2.92 -5.68 -12.84
N THR A 191 2.07 -6.52 -12.22
CA THR A 191 2.07 -7.97 -12.48
C THR A 191 1.45 -8.33 -13.83
N GLN A 192 0.51 -7.52 -14.33
CA GLN A 192 -0.06 -7.73 -15.67
C GLN A 192 0.97 -7.46 -16.78
N ILE A 193 1.78 -6.41 -16.63
CA ILE A 193 2.76 -6.02 -17.65
C ILE A 193 4.01 -6.90 -17.58
N TRP A 194 4.54 -7.11 -16.37
CA TRP A 194 5.85 -7.73 -16.19
C TRP A 194 5.81 -9.15 -15.61
N GLY A 195 4.62 -9.68 -15.34
CA GLY A 195 4.44 -10.91 -14.57
C GLY A 195 4.85 -10.73 -13.11
N ASN A 196 5.07 -11.84 -12.40
CA ASN A 196 5.55 -11.82 -11.01
C ASN A 196 7.06 -11.53 -10.89
N LYS A 197 7.65 -10.81 -11.85
CA LYS A 197 9.05 -10.37 -11.79
C LYS A 197 9.17 -9.22 -10.78
N LYS A 198 10.10 -9.35 -9.83
CA LYS A 198 10.43 -8.29 -8.87
C LYS A 198 11.49 -7.36 -9.46
N ASN A 199 11.44 -6.08 -9.07
CA ASN A 199 12.45 -5.03 -9.35
C ASN A 199 12.45 -4.49 -10.80
N ILE A 200 11.35 -3.87 -11.22
CA ILE A 200 11.32 -3.03 -12.44
C ILE A 200 10.86 -1.64 -12.06
#